data_AF-A0A449AYR6-F1
#
_entry.id   AF-A0A449AYR6-F1
#
_cell.length_a   1.000
_cell.length_b   1.000
_cell.length_c   1.000
_cell.angle_alpha   90.00
_cell.angle_beta   90.00
_cell.angle_gamma   90.00
#
_symmetry.space_group_name_H-M   'P 1'
#
loop_
_entity.id
_entity.type
_entity.pdbx_description
1 polymer ?
#
loop_
_entity_poly.entity_id
_entity_poly.type
_entity_poly.pdbx_seq_one_letter_code
_entity_poly.pdbx_strand_id
1 'polypeptide(L)'
;MPYYQKYKTHISKNQFYILISLLALMTLLLLIWVLIPFTIGVSEQYLKANGINPNNIKENQEVQNLEKLTLLSYIANTLVVLFFLVYLIFIIKKLKAGYLFFFSWIVIFITFSFIPFFKDVAILTSIQLGVGICLSIISWLIVFVLIYMTIIYWMQRKAHYYEWFVIHKGKAR
;
A
#
# COMPACT_ATOMS: atom_id res chain seq x y z
N MET A 1 -40.97 10.97 -0.77
CA MET A 1 -39.85 11.71 -0.14
C MET A 1 -38.63 11.62 -1.05
N PRO A 2 -37.95 12.73 -1.39
CA PRO A 2 -36.76 12.66 -2.24
C PRO A 2 -35.64 11.89 -1.54
N TYR A 3 -35.05 10.92 -2.24
CA TYR A 3 -33.94 10.10 -1.74
C TYR A 3 -32.66 10.94 -1.63
N TYR A 4 -32.00 10.91 -0.47
CA TYR A 4 -30.75 11.67 -0.25
C TYR A 4 -29.61 11.10 -1.11
N GLN A 5 -29.09 11.92 -2.03
CA GLN A 5 -27.91 11.56 -2.82
C GLN A 5 -26.64 11.68 -1.96
N LYS A 6 -25.98 10.55 -1.71
CA LYS A 6 -24.75 10.47 -0.92
C LYS A 6 -23.62 11.22 -1.63
N TYR A 7 -22.98 12.15 -0.93
CA TYR A 7 -21.87 12.94 -1.46
C TYR A 7 -20.72 12.04 -1.95
N LYS A 8 -20.20 12.34 -3.14
CA LYS A 8 -19.10 11.63 -3.77
C LYS A 8 -18.13 12.69 -4.32
N THR A 9 -16.86 12.60 -3.96
CA THR A 9 -15.84 13.62 -4.32
C THR A 9 -14.82 13.09 -5.31
N HIS A 10 -14.22 14.01 -6.05
CA HIS A 10 -13.03 13.74 -6.87
C HIS A 10 -11.79 14.03 -6.04
N ILE A 11 -10.74 13.23 -6.25
CA ILE A 11 -9.43 13.50 -5.66
C ILE A 11 -8.85 14.76 -6.32
N SER A 12 -8.21 15.63 -5.55
CA SER A 12 -7.58 16.82 -6.12
C SER A 12 -6.31 16.44 -6.90
N LYS A 13 -5.91 17.25 -7.89
CA LYS A 13 -4.70 16.98 -8.68
C LYS A 13 -3.45 16.84 -7.79
N ASN A 14 -3.30 17.71 -6.80
CA ASN A 14 -2.15 17.68 -5.88
C ASN A 14 -2.10 16.37 -5.09
N GLN A 15 -3.25 15.94 -4.55
CA GLN A 15 -3.39 14.68 -3.84
C GLN A 15 -3.03 13.47 -4.71
N PHE A 16 -3.46 13.49 -5.97
CA PHE A 16 -3.13 12.46 -6.95
C PHE A 16 -1.63 12.39 -7.25
N TYR A 17 -0.98 13.54 -7.51
CA TYR A 17 0.46 13.57 -7.78
C TYR A 17 1.31 13.16 -6.57
N ILE A 18 0.91 13.54 -5.35
CA ILE A 18 1.58 13.09 -4.12
C ILE A 18 1.52 11.57 -4.03
N LEU A 19 0.33 10.97 -4.20
CA LEU A 19 0.18 9.52 -4.14
C LEU A 19 0.98 8.81 -5.23
N ILE A 20 0.98 9.30 -6.48
CA ILE A 20 1.77 8.71 -7.55
C ILE A 20 3.27 8.76 -7.25
N SER A 21 3.77 9.89 -6.76
CA SER A 21 5.17 10.04 -6.41
C SER A 21 5.59 9.05 -5.32
N LEU A 22 4.78 8.91 -4.27
CA LEU A 22 5.01 7.94 -3.21
C LEU A 22 4.96 6.49 -3.72
N LEU A 23 4.02 6.17 -4.63
CA LEU A 23 3.93 4.84 -5.24
C LEU A 23 5.14 4.53 -6.13
N ALA A 24 5.62 5.49 -6.91
CA ALA A 24 6.81 5.33 -7.74
C ALA A 24 8.04 5.04 -6.87
N LEU A 25 8.22 5.80 -5.79
CA LEU A 25 9.30 5.60 -4.83
C LEU A 25 9.20 4.23 -4.13
N MET A 26 7.99 3.84 -3.72
CA MET A 26 7.72 2.54 -3.11
C MET A 26 8.03 1.39 -4.08
N THR A 27 7.67 1.52 -5.35
CA THR A 27 7.93 0.50 -6.39
C THR A 27 9.43 0.33 -6.61
N LEU A 28 10.20 1.43 -6.63
CA LEU A 28 11.65 1.39 -6.74
C LEU A 28 12.27 0.65 -5.54
N LEU A 29 11.83 0.94 -4.32
CA LEU A 29 12.32 0.25 -3.14
C LEU A 29 11.94 -1.23 -3.09
N LEU A 30 10.74 -1.60 -3.55
CA LEU A 30 10.33 -3.00 -3.69
C LEU A 30 11.22 -3.74 -4.69
N LEU A 31 11.61 -3.09 -5.78
CA LEU A 31 12.54 -3.65 -6.75
C LEU A 31 13.93 -3.86 -6.12
N ILE A 32 14.44 -2.88 -5.38
CA ILE A 32 15.71 -3.04 -4.63
C ILE A 32 15.60 -4.20 -3.65
N TRP A 33 14.52 -4.25 -2.86
CA TRP A 33 14.29 -5.30 -1.86
C TRP A 33 14.39 -6.72 -2.44
N VAL A 34 13.85 -6.92 -3.65
CA VAL A 34 13.89 -8.21 -4.35
C VAL A 34 15.24 -8.54 -4.92
N LEU A 35 15.99 -7.54 -5.37
CA LEU A 35 17.33 -7.76 -5.92
C LEU A 35 18.36 -8.12 -4.85
N ILE A 36 18.11 -7.81 -3.57
CA ILE A 36 19.05 -8.12 -2.48
C ILE A 36 19.45 -9.60 -2.44
N PRO A 37 18.53 -10.58 -2.36
CA PRO A 37 18.92 -12.00 -2.33
C PRO A 37 19.70 -12.45 -3.58
N PHE A 38 19.48 -11.83 -4.74
CA PHE A 38 20.19 -12.16 -5.98
C PHE A 38 21.58 -11.50 -6.09
N THR A 39 21.80 -10.37 -5.42
CA THR A 39 23.06 -9.60 -5.51
C THR A 39 24.03 -9.91 -4.39
N ILE A 40 23.53 -10.00 -3.15
CA ILE A 40 24.35 -10.20 -1.95
C ILE A 40 24.34 -11.69 -1.53
N GLY A 41 23.43 -12.48 -2.08
CA GLY A 41 23.19 -13.86 -1.67
C GLY A 41 22.30 -13.96 -0.43
N VAL A 42 21.88 -15.18 -0.11
CA VAL A 42 21.04 -15.46 1.06
C VAL A 42 21.95 -15.70 2.27
N SER A 43 21.71 -15.01 3.39
CA SER A 43 22.54 -15.18 4.60
C SER A 43 22.38 -16.59 5.20
N GLU A 44 23.43 -17.15 5.80
CA GLU A 44 23.36 -18.45 6.46
C GLU A 44 22.32 -18.49 7.58
N GLN A 45 22.13 -17.37 8.28
CA GLN A 45 21.08 -17.21 9.28
C GLN A 45 19.69 -17.26 8.66
N TYR A 46 19.51 -16.69 7.47
CA TYR A 46 18.27 -16.80 6.71
C TYR A 46 18.02 -18.23 6.22
N LEU A 47 19.05 -18.95 5.77
CA LEU A 47 18.92 -20.36 5.40
C LEU A 47 18.52 -21.22 6.61
N LYS A 48 19.20 -21.05 7.75
CA LYS A 48 18.89 -21.77 9.01
C LYS A 48 17.48 -21.45 9.52
N ALA A 49 17.04 -20.20 9.42
CA ALA A 49 15.69 -19.80 9.84
C ALA A 49 14.56 -20.39 8.96
N ASN A 50 14.85 -20.72 7.71
CA ASN A 50 13.92 -21.41 6.83
C ASN A 50 14.16 -22.94 6.80
N GLY A 51 14.94 -23.47 7.76
CA GLY A 51 15.18 -24.91 7.92
C GLY A 51 16.22 -25.52 6.96
N ILE A 52 16.93 -24.70 6.17
CA ILE A 52 17.89 -25.17 5.17
C ILE A 52 19.29 -25.26 5.77
N ASN A 53 19.92 -26.43 5.63
CA ASN A 53 21.28 -26.65 6.09
C ASN A 53 22.29 -26.00 5.11
N PRO A 54 23.09 -24.98 5.54
CA PRO A 54 23.98 -24.23 4.65
C PRO A 54 25.14 -25.07 4.07
N ASN A 55 25.38 -26.29 4.56
CA ASN A 55 26.42 -27.17 4.01
C ASN A 55 25.98 -27.98 2.77
N ASN A 56 24.67 -28.05 2.47
CA ASN A 56 24.11 -28.84 1.35
C ASN A 56 23.50 -27.97 0.22
N ILE A 57 24.02 -26.76 0.03
CA ILE A 57 23.47 -25.76 -0.92
C ILE A 57 23.44 -26.26 -2.38
N LYS A 58 24.32 -27.19 -2.77
CA LYS A 58 24.44 -27.66 -4.17
C LYS A 58 23.36 -28.66 -4.62
N GLU A 59 22.63 -29.30 -3.70
CA GLU A 59 21.62 -30.32 -4.04
C GLU A 59 20.17 -29.92 -3.68
N ASN A 60 19.98 -28.82 -2.96
CA ASN A 60 18.67 -28.52 -2.37
C ASN A 60 17.77 -27.71 -3.30
N GLN A 61 16.77 -28.39 -3.89
CA GLN A 61 15.56 -27.80 -4.48
C GLN A 61 14.90 -26.74 -3.56
N GLU A 62 15.16 -26.82 -2.26
CA GLU A 62 14.65 -25.92 -1.22
C GLU A 62 15.14 -24.46 -1.37
N VAL A 63 16.40 -24.25 -1.81
CA VAL A 63 16.93 -22.88 -2.03
C VAL A 63 16.23 -22.25 -3.24
N GLN A 64 16.06 -23.01 -4.32
CA GLN A 64 15.29 -22.57 -5.50
C GLN A 64 13.83 -22.29 -5.16
N ASN A 65 13.23 -23.04 -4.24
CA ASN A 65 11.87 -22.80 -3.78
C ASN A 65 11.76 -21.52 -2.94
N LEU A 66 12.76 -21.19 -2.12
CA LEU A 66 12.79 -19.90 -1.40
C LEU A 66 12.92 -18.70 -2.33
N GLU A 67 13.77 -18.79 -3.35
CA GLU A 67 13.89 -17.74 -4.37
C GLU A 67 12.58 -17.53 -5.12
N LYS A 68 11.92 -18.63 -5.55
CA LYS A 68 10.60 -18.60 -6.18
C LYS A 68 9.53 -17.97 -5.29
N LEU A 69 9.50 -18.32 -3.99
CA LEU A 69 8.56 -17.73 -3.03
C LEU A 69 8.80 -16.24 -2.84
N THR A 70 10.07 -15.81 -2.82
CA THR A 70 10.43 -14.39 -2.70
C THR A 70 10.00 -13.61 -3.93
N LEU A 71 10.23 -14.15 -5.13
CA LEU A 71 9.74 -13.58 -6.39
C LEU A 71 8.21 -13.54 -6.45
N LEU A 72 7.53 -14.60 -6.02
CA LEU A 72 6.07 -14.65 -5.99
C LEU A 72 5.49 -13.57 -5.05
N SER A 73 6.08 -13.43 -3.86
CA SER A 73 5.72 -12.39 -2.88
C SER A 73 5.89 -10.99 -3.48
N TYR A 74 6.98 -10.76 -4.22
CA TYR A 74 7.16 -9.50 -4.94
C TYR A 74 6.12 -9.25 -6.01
N ILE A 75 5.81 -10.24 -6.85
CA ILE A 75 4.81 -10.10 -7.90
C ILE A 75 3.46 -9.76 -7.27
N ALA A 76 3.09 -10.44 -6.19
CA ALA A 76 1.87 -10.15 -5.44
C ALA A 76 1.87 -8.70 -4.90
N ASN A 77 2.96 -8.28 -4.24
CA ASN A 77 3.06 -6.93 -3.69
C ASN A 77 3.01 -5.84 -4.77
N THR A 78 3.71 -6.06 -5.88
CA THR A 78 3.72 -5.16 -7.04
C THR A 78 2.35 -5.08 -7.69
N LEU A 79 1.62 -6.21 -7.80
CA LEU A 79 0.25 -6.23 -8.33
C LEU A 79 -0.70 -5.40 -7.45
N VAL A 80 -0.59 -5.48 -6.13
CA VAL A 80 -1.41 -4.67 -5.22
C VAL A 80 -1.15 -3.17 -5.42
N VAL A 81 0.12 -2.77 -5.51
CA VAL A 81 0.53 -1.38 -5.80
C VAL A 81 -0.01 -0.93 -7.17
N LEU A 82 0.06 -1.79 -8.18
CA LEU A 82 -0.44 -1.52 -9.53
C LEU A 82 -1.97 -1.38 -9.54
N PHE A 83 -2.69 -2.23 -8.83
CA PHE A 83 -4.14 -2.09 -8.67
C PHE A 83 -4.51 -0.76 -8.02
N PHE A 84 -3.79 -0.34 -6.97
CA PHE A 84 -4.02 0.96 -6.37
C PHE A 84 -3.79 2.10 -7.35
N LEU A 85 -2.70 2.05 -8.13
CA LEU A 85 -2.40 3.03 -9.18
C LEU A 85 -3.52 3.11 -10.22
N VAL A 86 -4.00 1.96 -10.71
CA VAL A 86 -5.11 1.89 -11.66
C VAL A 86 -6.37 2.53 -11.07
N TYR A 87 -6.70 2.22 -9.82
CA TYR A 87 -7.83 2.84 -9.13
C TYR A 87 -7.67 4.37 -9.01
N LEU A 88 -6.48 4.88 -8.69
CA LEU A 88 -6.24 6.32 -8.64
C LEU A 88 -6.48 6.99 -10.00
N ILE A 89 -6.02 6.36 -11.09
CA ILE A 89 -6.25 6.85 -12.47
C ILE A 89 -7.75 6.86 -12.80
N PHE A 90 -8.50 5.86 -12.35
CA PHE A 90 -9.96 5.86 -12.54
C PHE A 90 -10.65 6.94 -11.73
N ILE A 91 -10.25 7.19 -10.48
CA ILE A 91 -10.88 8.21 -9.61
C ILE A 91 -10.62 9.63 -10.11
N ILE A 92 -9.44 9.91 -10.66
CA ILE A 92 -9.18 11.26 -11.19
C ILE A 92 -9.96 11.54 -12.48
N LYS A 93 -10.25 10.51 -13.30
CA LYS A 93 -10.89 10.67 -14.62
C LYS A 93 -12.39 10.44 -14.67
N LYS A 94 -12.92 9.43 -13.96
CA LYS A 94 -14.31 8.94 -14.16
C LYS A 94 -15.03 8.54 -12.88
N LEU A 95 -14.34 7.95 -11.92
CA LEU A 95 -14.95 7.45 -10.69
C LEU A 95 -14.89 8.49 -9.57
N LYS A 96 -15.76 8.34 -8.58
CA LYS A 96 -15.72 9.14 -7.37
C LYS A 96 -15.38 8.24 -6.18
N ALA A 97 -14.51 8.71 -5.29
CA ALA A 97 -14.10 7.93 -4.13
C ALA A 97 -15.17 7.97 -3.03
N GLY A 98 -15.33 6.85 -2.33
CA GLY A 98 -16.17 6.74 -1.12
C GLY A 98 -15.37 6.15 0.04
N TYR A 99 -15.96 6.08 1.23
CA TYR A 99 -15.25 5.59 2.44
C TYR A 99 -14.64 4.21 2.31
N LEU A 100 -15.34 3.29 1.63
CA LEU A 100 -14.86 1.91 1.47
C LEU A 100 -13.54 1.86 0.71
N PHE A 101 -13.35 2.76 -0.28
CA PHE A 101 -12.08 2.91 -0.99
C PHE A 101 -10.96 3.33 -0.03
N PHE A 102 -11.16 4.42 0.71
CA PHE A 102 -10.11 4.91 1.62
C PHE A 102 -9.78 3.88 2.70
N PHE A 103 -10.80 3.28 3.32
CA PHE A 103 -10.62 2.31 4.39
C PHE A 103 -9.89 1.04 3.90
N SER A 104 -10.29 0.49 2.75
CA SER A 104 -9.62 -0.71 2.20
C SER A 104 -8.14 -0.46 1.93
N TRP A 105 -7.80 0.68 1.33
CA TRP A 105 -6.42 1.00 0.99
C TRP A 105 -5.58 1.37 2.22
N ILE A 106 -6.16 2.04 3.22
CA ILE A 106 -5.47 2.28 4.49
C ILE A 106 -5.06 0.95 5.14
N VAL A 107 -5.98 -0.01 5.24
CA VAL A 107 -5.67 -1.33 5.83
C VAL A 107 -4.56 -2.02 5.05
N ILE A 108 -4.65 -2.02 3.71
CA ILE A 108 -3.61 -2.62 2.85
C ILE A 108 -2.25 -1.95 3.09
N PHE A 109 -2.14 -0.62 3.06
CA PHE A 109 -0.86 0.05 3.24
C PHE A 109 -0.30 -0.08 4.67
N ILE A 110 -1.16 -0.21 5.69
CA ILE A 110 -0.72 -0.60 7.03
C ILE A 110 -0.06 -1.98 6.99
N THR A 111 -0.69 -2.98 6.36
CA THR A 111 -0.07 -4.32 6.26
C THR A 111 1.27 -4.27 5.53
N PHE A 112 1.39 -3.47 4.46
CA PHE A 112 2.65 -3.26 3.75
C PHE A 112 3.75 -2.66 4.61
N SER A 113 3.41 -1.79 5.57
CA SER A 113 4.38 -1.22 6.49
C SER A 113 5.02 -2.25 7.43
N PHE A 114 4.38 -3.41 7.62
CA PHE A 114 4.91 -4.49 8.45
C PHE A 114 5.53 -5.63 7.65
N ILE A 115 5.27 -5.74 6.32
CA ILE A 115 5.83 -6.79 5.43
C ILE A 115 7.34 -7.02 5.64
N PRO A 116 8.20 -5.99 5.68
CA PRO A 116 9.64 -6.18 5.83
C PRO A 116 10.08 -6.84 7.14
N PHE A 117 9.23 -6.79 8.17
CA PHE A 117 9.54 -7.25 9.53
C PHE A 117 8.78 -8.52 9.93
N PHE A 118 8.03 -9.15 9.02
CA PHE A 118 7.35 -10.43 9.31
C PHE A 118 8.34 -11.59 9.53
N LYS A 119 9.53 -11.51 8.94
CA LYS A 119 10.65 -12.37 9.30
C LYS A 119 11.46 -11.65 10.37
N ASP A 120 11.81 -12.34 11.46
CA ASP A 120 12.48 -11.72 12.60
C ASP A 120 13.63 -10.81 12.18
N VAL A 121 13.68 -9.62 12.79
CA VAL A 121 14.66 -8.56 12.49
C VAL A 121 16.11 -9.05 12.61
N ALA A 122 16.33 -10.05 13.48
CA ALA A 122 17.64 -10.66 13.72
C ALA A 122 18.19 -11.46 12.53
N ILE A 123 17.35 -11.83 11.56
CA ILE A 123 17.71 -12.67 10.41
C ILE A 123 18.06 -11.82 9.17
N LEU A 124 17.60 -10.56 9.17
CA LEU A 124 17.75 -9.64 8.05
C LEU A 124 19.17 -9.04 8.01
N THR A 125 19.74 -8.95 6.81
CA THR A 125 21.01 -8.23 6.62
C THR A 125 20.83 -6.73 6.84
N SER A 126 21.88 -5.99 7.18
CA SER A 126 21.80 -4.54 7.43
C SER A 126 21.21 -3.76 6.24
N ILE A 127 21.49 -4.20 5.02
CA ILE A 127 20.94 -3.60 3.79
C ILE A 127 19.44 -3.89 3.67
N GLN A 128 19.01 -5.13 3.92
CA GLN A 128 17.58 -5.47 3.96
C GLN A 128 16.88 -4.63 5.02
N LEU A 129 17.41 -4.58 6.25
CA LEU A 129 16.84 -3.81 7.33
C LEU A 129 16.67 -2.32 6.95
N GLY A 130 17.69 -1.71 6.35
CA GLY A 130 17.62 -0.33 5.86
C GLY A 130 16.53 -0.10 4.81
N VAL A 131 16.45 -0.95 3.80
CA VAL A 131 15.40 -0.87 2.76
C VAL A 131 14.01 -1.13 3.36
N GLY A 132 13.92 -2.03 4.33
CA GLY A 132 12.68 -2.36 5.05
C GLY A 132 12.14 -1.18 5.86
N ILE A 133 13.02 -0.47 6.57
CA ILE A 133 12.65 0.78 7.27
C ILE A 133 12.13 1.81 6.26
N CYS A 134 12.84 2.03 5.15
CA CYS A 134 12.43 2.99 4.12
C CYS A 134 11.05 2.63 3.53
N LEU A 135 10.82 1.36 3.19
CA LEU A 135 9.52 0.87 2.71
C LEU A 135 8.40 1.13 3.72
N SER A 136 8.68 0.94 5.00
CA SER A 136 7.72 1.14 6.08
C SER A 136 7.37 2.60 6.24
N ILE A 137 8.36 3.50 6.21
CA ILE A 137 8.17 4.95 6.27
C ILE A 137 7.28 5.42 5.10
N ILE A 138 7.57 4.99 3.88
CA ILE A 138 6.79 5.40 2.70
C ILE A 138 5.36 4.85 2.75
N SER A 139 5.19 3.61 3.21
CA SER A 139 3.86 3.03 3.41
C SER A 139 3.05 3.84 4.42
N TRP A 140 3.66 4.26 5.53
CA TRP A 140 3.03 5.14 6.51
C TRP A 140 2.71 6.53 5.95
N LEU A 141 3.57 7.12 5.12
CA LEU A 141 3.27 8.38 4.44
C LEU A 141 2.03 8.26 3.54
N ILE A 142 1.88 7.14 2.81
CA ILE A 142 0.68 6.87 2.02
C ILE A 142 -0.56 6.76 2.93
N VAL A 143 -0.45 6.05 4.06
CA VAL A 143 -1.53 5.94 5.06
C VAL A 143 -1.95 7.32 5.58
N PHE A 144 -1.00 8.18 5.98
CA PHE A 144 -1.31 9.53 6.45
C PHE A 144 -2.02 10.38 5.39
N VAL A 145 -1.56 10.30 4.14
CA VAL A 145 -2.19 10.99 3.01
C VAL A 145 -3.62 10.49 2.80
N LEU A 146 -3.87 9.17 2.88
CA LEU A 146 -5.22 8.60 2.76
C LEU A 146 -6.15 8.97 3.93
N ILE A 147 -5.63 9.00 5.16
CA ILE A 147 -6.38 9.46 6.35
C ILE A 147 -6.77 10.93 6.18
N TYR A 148 -5.82 11.78 5.77
CA TYR A 148 -6.07 13.19 5.50
C TYR A 148 -7.18 13.38 4.45
N MET A 149 -7.14 12.64 3.34
CA MET A 149 -8.20 12.68 2.33
C MET A 149 -9.55 12.21 2.89
N THR A 150 -9.55 11.21 3.77
CA THR A 150 -10.75 10.70 4.44
C THR A 150 -11.41 11.79 5.30
N ILE A 151 -10.60 12.57 6.03
CA ILE A 151 -11.08 13.69 6.85
C ILE A 151 -11.70 14.79 5.97
N ILE A 152 -11.01 15.20 4.90
CA ILE A 152 -11.56 16.19 3.95
C ILE A 152 -12.90 15.71 3.39
N TYR A 153 -12.96 14.46 2.94
CA TYR A 153 -14.17 13.89 2.39
C TYR A 153 -15.31 13.85 3.42
N TRP A 154 -15.01 13.56 4.69
CA TRP A 154 -15.99 13.61 5.78
C TRP A 154 -16.53 15.02 6.04
N MET A 155 -15.66 16.03 6.05
CA MET A 155 -16.07 17.43 6.20
C MET A 155 -16.99 17.86 5.05
N GLN A 156 -16.59 17.60 3.80
CA GLN A 156 -17.38 17.94 2.61
C GLN A 156 -18.75 17.25 2.62
N ARG A 157 -18.80 15.99 3.08
CA ARG A 157 -20.06 15.26 3.18
C ARG A 157 -21.01 15.84 4.23
N LYS A 158 -20.49 16.30 5.38
CA LYS A 158 -21.30 17.00 6.38
C LYS A 158 -21.86 18.30 5.80
N ALA A 159 -21.03 19.12 5.15
CA ALA A 159 -21.47 20.35 4.50
C ALA A 159 -22.60 20.08 3.49
N HIS A 160 -22.44 19.12 2.59
CA HIS A 160 -23.47 18.72 1.63
C HIS A 160 -24.76 18.23 2.28
N TYR A 161 -24.68 17.52 3.41
CA TYR A 161 -25.86 17.11 4.17
C TYR A 161 -26.63 18.31 4.73
N TYR A 162 -25.92 19.29 5.31
CA TYR A 162 -26.55 20.52 5.80
C TYR A 162 -27.21 21.33 4.68
N GLU A 163 -26.52 21.52 3.54
CA GLU A 163 -27.09 22.21 2.37
C GLU A 163 -28.34 21.52 1.85
N TRP A 164 -28.31 20.19 1.70
CA TRP A 164 -29.47 19.42 1.26
C TRP A 164 -30.65 19.58 2.21
N PHE A 165 -30.40 19.54 3.52
CA PHE A 165 -31.43 19.70 4.54
C PHE A 165 -32.05 21.10 4.51
N VAL A 166 -31.24 22.15 4.36
CA VAL A 166 -31.72 23.54 4.25
C VAL A 166 -32.60 23.72 3.01
N ILE A 167 -32.16 23.22 1.85
CA ILE A 167 -32.89 23.34 0.58
C ILE A 167 -34.25 22.62 0.62
N HIS A 168 -34.32 21.44 1.26
CA HIS A 168 -35.55 20.64 1.28
C HIS A 168 -36.50 21.00 2.43
N LYS A 169 -36.01 21.55 3.54
CA LYS A 169 -36.89 22.19 4.54
C LYS A 169 -37.52 23.48 4.01
N GLY A 170 -36.81 24.25 3.18
CA GLY A 170 -37.32 25.50 2.61
C GLY A 170 -38.44 25.32 1.58
N LYS A 171 -38.55 24.15 0.94
CA LYS A 171 -39.57 23.82 -0.07
C LYS A 171 -40.86 23.18 0.49
N ALA A 172 -40.93 22.97 1.80
CA ALA A 172 -42.08 22.33 2.46
C ALA A 172 -43.07 23.35 3.07
N ARG A 173 -42.99 24.62 2.68
CA ARG A 173 -43.97 25.67 2.98
C ARG A 173 -44.71 26.06 1.72
#